data_AF-D1NX66-F1
#
_entry.id   AF-D1NX66-F1
#
_cell.length_a   1.000
_cell.length_b   1.000
_cell.length_c   1.000
_cell.angle_alpha   90.00
_cell.angle_beta   90.00
_cell.angle_gamma   90.00
#
_symmetry.space_group_name_H-M   'P 1'
#
loop_
_entity.id
_entity.type
_entity.pdbx_description
1 polymer ?
#
loop_
_entity_poly.entity_id
_entity_poly.type
_entity_poly.pdbx_seq_one_letter_code
_entity_poly.pdbx_strand_id
1 'polypeptide(L)'
;MPGDPILAMMPKDGRMTKAQQEQMYKNLEKRYGYDKSLPEQYFMWMGRSLKGDYGESTQVKRPVKEYLSEPLKNTILLNIGSTLVSFVLSVLIGIRSAVHKGGVFDKFFQVFTLVGISLPTFL
;
A
#
# COMPACT_ATOMS: atom_id res chain seq x y z
N MET A 1 -14.46 -4.25 -8.98
CA MET A 1 -15.02 -4.64 -10.30
C MET A 1 -15.86 -5.88 -10.06
N PRO A 2 -17.18 -5.88 -10.32
CA PRO A 2 -18.01 -7.06 -10.12
C PRO A 2 -17.75 -8.01 -11.29
N GLY A 3 -16.79 -8.90 -11.09
CA GLY A 3 -16.37 -9.89 -12.07
C GLY A 3 -15.43 -10.87 -11.39
N ASP A 4 -15.67 -12.15 -11.61
CA ASP A 4 -14.80 -13.20 -11.11
C ASP A 4 -13.36 -12.98 -11.62
N PRO A 5 -12.36 -12.85 -10.72
CA PRO A 5 -10.98 -12.55 -11.08
C PRO A 5 -10.36 -13.61 -12.00
N ILE A 6 -10.83 -14.86 -11.94
CA ILE A 6 -10.37 -15.95 -12.80
C ILE A 6 -10.80 -15.68 -14.24
N LEU A 7 -12.04 -15.22 -14.45
CA LEU A 7 -12.55 -14.87 -15.78
C LEU A 7 -11.75 -13.73 -16.42
N ALA A 8 -11.24 -12.81 -15.61
CA ALA A 8 -10.42 -11.71 -16.09
C ALA A 8 -8.99 -12.16 -16.47
N MET A 9 -8.50 -13.27 -15.92
CA MET A 9 -7.20 -13.86 -16.26
C MET A 9 -7.27 -14.80 -17.48
N MET A 10 -8.45 -15.31 -17.83
CA MET A 10 -8.61 -16.22 -18.97
C MET A 10 -8.40 -15.51 -20.32
N PRO A 11 -7.78 -16.18 -21.31
CA PRO A 11 -7.71 -15.68 -22.68
C PRO A 11 -9.13 -15.46 -23.22
N LYS A 12 -9.42 -14.25 -23.72
CA LYS A 12 -10.69 -13.94 -24.39
C LYS A 12 -10.72 -14.39 -25.85
N ASP A 13 -9.64 -15.01 -26.31
CA ASP A 13 -9.52 -15.48 -27.67
C ASP A 13 -10.43 -16.71 -27.84
N GLY A 14 -11.43 -16.62 -28.72
CA GLY A 14 -12.44 -17.66 -28.97
C GLY A 14 -11.91 -18.95 -29.62
N ARG A 15 -10.62 -19.27 -29.44
CA ARG A 15 -9.92 -20.44 -29.97
C ARG A 15 -10.01 -21.66 -29.06
N MET A 16 -10.55 -21.52 -27.85
CA MET A 16 -10.68 -22.62 -26.89
C MET A 16 -12.09 -23.23 -26.92
N THR A 17 -12.16 -24.56 -26.91
CA THR A 17 -13.43 -25.28 -26.72
C THR A 17 -13.98 -25.07 -25.31
N LYS A 18 -15.31 -25.20 -25.12
CA LYS A 18 -15.95 -25.04 -23.80
C LYS A 18 -15.32 -25.93 -22.72
N ALA A 19 -14.98 -27.17 -23.07
CA ALA A 19 -14.31 -28.10 -22.16
C ALA A 19 -12.91 -27.63 -21.73
N GLN A 20 -12.14 -27.00 -22.63
CA GLN A 20 -10.82 -26.45 -22.32
C GLN A 20 -10.92 -25.19 -21.44
N GLN A 21 -11.96 -24.37 -21.64
CA GLN A 21 -12.23 -23.21 -20.80
C GLN A 21 -12.56 -23.62 -19.35
N GLU A 22 -13.43 -24.62 -19.16
CA GLU A 22 -13.79 -25.12 -17.83
C GLU A 22 -12.60 -25.75 -17.09
N GLN A 23 -11.76 -26.49 -17.80
CA GLN A 23 -10.54 -27.07 -17.21
C GLN A 23 -9.55 -25.98 -16.78
N MET A 24 -9.33 -24.97 -17.63
CA MET A 24 -8.45 -23.85 -17.30
C MET A 24 -8.98 -23.04 -16.11
N TYR A 25 -10.30 -22.82 -16.06
CA TYR A 25 -10.96 -22.16 -14.94
C TYR A 25 -10.68 -22.87 -13.62
N LYS A 26 -10.97 -24.18 -13.53
CA LYS A 26 -10.75 -24.97 -12.31
C LYS A 26 -9.27 -25.02 -11.90
N ASN A 27 -8.37 -25.02 -12.88
CA ASN A 27 -6.93 -24.98 -12.61
C ASN A 27 -6.50 -23.64 -12.00
N LEU A 28 -7.00 -22.52 -12.52
CA LEU A 28 -6.72 -21.18 -11.99
C LEU A 28 -7.39 -20.98 -10.62
N GLU A 29 -8.62 -21.45 -10.45
CA GLU A 29 -9.35 -21.42 -9.19
C GLU A 29 -8.55 -22.06 -8.06
N LYS A 30 -8.07 -23.30 -8.28
CA LYS A 30 -7.22 -24.00 -7.32
C LYS A 30 -5.85 -23.37 -7.14
N ARG A 31 -5.24 -22.87 -8.22
CA ARG A 31 -3.89 -22.26 -8.17
C ARG A 31 -3.88 -20.99 -7.32
N TYR A 32 -4.94 -20.19 -7.39
CA TYR A 32 -5.08 -18.97 -6.60
C TYR A 32 -5.79 -19.20 -5.26
N GLY A 33 -6.31 -20.40 -5.02
CA GLY A 33 -7.01 -20.76 -3.78
C GLY A 33 -8.43 -20.18 -3.70
N TYR A 34 -9.01 -19.77 -4.84
CA TYR A 34 -10.37 -19.22 -4.88
C TYR A 34 -11.45 -20.28 -4.59
N ASP A 35 -11.08 -21.56 -4.56
CA ASP A 35 -11.90 -22.68 -4.11
C ASP A 35 -12.01 -22.77 -2.58
N LYS A 36 -11.20 -22.01 -1.83
CA LYS A 36 -11.11 -22.09 -0.36
C LYS A 36 -12.00 -21.07 0.33
N SER A 37 -12.21 -21.27 1.63
CA SER A 37 -12.91 -20.30 2.49
C SER A 37 -12.19 -18.93 2.50
N LEU A 38 -12.93 -17.83 2.68
CA LEU A 38 -12.36 -16.47 2.71
C LEU A 38 -11.20 -16.32 3.71
N PRO A 39 -11.26 -16.89 4.93
CA PRO A 39 -10.13 -16.84 5.85
C PRO A 39 -8.88 -17.51 5.29
N GLU A 40 -9.00 -18.71 4.70
CA GLU A 40 -7.88 -19.43 4.10
C GLU A 40 -7.24 -18.63 2.97
N GLN A 41 -8.05 -18.02 2.10
CA GLN A 41 -7.57 -17.15 1.02
C GLN A 41 -6.74 -15.99 1.57
N TYR A 42 -7.22 -15.35 2.64
CA TYR A 42 -6.51 -14.24 3.27
C TYR A 42 -5.16 -14.68 3.85
N PHE A 43 -5.12 -15.80 4.58
CA PHE A 43 -3.86 -16.31 5.16
C PHE A 43 -2.86 -16.75 4.08
N MET A 44 -3.33 -17.37 3.00
CA MET A 44 -2.50 -17.71 1.86
C MET A 44 -1.93 -16.46 1.17
N TRP A 45 -2.77 -15.47 0.92
CA TRP A 45 -2.35 -14.18 0.35
C TRP A 45 -1.34 -13.47 1.24
N MET A 46 -1.59 -13.40 2.54
CA MET A 46 -0.69 -12.78 3.51
C MET A 46 0.66 -13.50 3.54
N GLY A 47 0.67 -14.84 3.60
CA GLY A 47 1.90 -15.63 3.60
C GLY A 47 2.75 -15.45 2.33
N ARG A 48 2.10 -15.30 1.16
CA ARG A 48 2.78 -14.99 -0.11
C ARG A 48 3.29 -13.54 -0.14
N SER A 49 2.46 -12.59 0.31
CA SER A 49 2.80 -11.17 0.33
C SER A 49 3.99 -10.86 1.23
N LEU A 50 4.08 -11.52 2.40
CA LEU A 50 5.22 -11.39 3.31
C LEU A 50 6.53 -11.92 2.71
N LYS A 51 6.46 -12.87 1.77
CA LYS A 51 7.62 -13.35 0.98
C LYS A 51 7.91 -12.47 -0.24
N GLY A 52 7.15 -11.38 -0.44
CA GLY A 52 7.27 -10.48 -1.58
C GLY A 52 6.63 -11.03 -2.87
N ASP A 53 5.80 -12.07 -2.78
CA ASP A 53 4.96 -12.54 -3.88
C ASP A 53 3.57 -11.89 -3.78
N TYR A 54 3.39 -10.83 -4.55
CA TYR A 54 2.13 -10.08 -4.66
C TYR A 54 1.22 -10.61 -5.78
N GLY A 55 1.61 -11.69 -6.46
CA GLY A 55 0.91 -12.22 -7.62
C GLY A 55 1.10 -11.41 -8.91
N GLU A 56 0.27 -11.74 -9.91
CA GLU A 56 0.27 -11.13 -11.23
C GLU A 56 -0.87 -10.12 -11.35
N SER A 57 -0.63 -9.02 -12.06
CA SER A 57 -1.68 -8.05 -12.39
C SER A 57 -2.67 -8.67 -13.36
N THR A 58 -3.95 -8.70 -12.98
CA THR A 58 -5.03 -9.16 -13.86
C THR A 58 -5.19 -8.30 -15.12
N GLN A 59 -4.74 -7.04 -15.09
CA GLN A 59 -4.83 -6.12 -16.22
C GLN A 59 -3.60 -6.19 -17.14
N VAL A 60 -2.40 -6.23 -16.55
CA VAL A 60 -1.14 -6.06 -17.27
C VAL A 60 -0.38 -7.38 -17.45
N LYS A 61 -0.87 -8.48 -16.84
CA LYS A 61 -0.30 -9.83 -16.90
C LYS A 61 1.20 -9.88 -16.60
N ARG A 62 1.64 -9.03 -15.65
CA ARG A 62 3.02 -8.93 -15.19
C ARG A 62 3.08 -9.01 -13.66
N PRO A 63 4.21 -9.43 -13.07
CA PRO A 63 4.38 -9.49 -11.62
C PRO A 63 4.17 -8.11 -10.98
N VAL A 64 3.30 -8.04 -9.98
CA VAL A 64 2.99 -6.79 -9.27
C VAL A 64 4.23 -6.21 -8.57
N LYS A 65 5.18 -7.09 -8.19
CA LYS A 65 6.46 -6.71 -7.55
C LYS A 65 7.27 -5.72 -8.37
N GLU A 66 7.28 -5.84 -9.70
CA GLU A 66 8.05 -4.95 -10.59
C GLU A 66 7.57 -3.50 -10.46
N TYR A 67 6.25 -3.32 -10.39
CA TYR A 67 5.61 -2.01 -10.25
C TYR A 67 5.68 -1.43 -8.84
N LEU A 68 5.66 -2.27 -7.81
CA LEU A 68 5.72 -1.78 -6.43
C LEU A 68 7.13 -1.41 -6.00
N SER A 69 8.16 -2.07 -6.55
CA SER A 69 9.52 -1.97 -6.01
C SER A 69 10.09 -0.55 -6.05
N GLU A 70 9.83 0.21 -7.11
CA GLU A 70 10.36 1.57 -7.28
C GLU A 70 9.58 2.62 -6.47
N PRO A 71 8.23 2.69 -6.55
CA PRO A 71 7.46 3.59 -5.69
C PRO A 71 7.67 3.32 -4.20
N LEU A 72 7.73 2.04 -3.78
CA LEU A 72 7.98 1.71 -2.37
C LEU A 72 9.32 2.28 -1.88
N LYS A 73 10.39 2.12 -2.67
CA LYS A 73 11.71 2.68 -2.32
C LYS A 73 11.65 4.20 -2.19
N ASN A 74 10.99 4.87 -3.13
CA ASN A 74 10.85 6.33 -3.10
C ASN A 74 10.04 6.79 -1.87
N THR A 75 8.91 6.14 -1.59
CA THR A 75 8.10 6.44 -0.40
C THR A 75 8.86 6.22 0.90
N ILE A 76 9.63 5.13 1.01
CA ILE A 76 10.45 4.85 2.19
C ILE A 76 11.54 5.90 2.35
N LEU A 77 12.26 6.24 1.28
CA LEU A 77 13.34 7.22 1.32
C LEU A 77 12.81 8.62 1.71
N LEU A 78 11.70 9.03 1.11
CA LEU A 78 11.05 10.30 1.41
C LEU A 78 10.55 10.35 2.86
N ASN A 79 9.90 9.29 3.35
CA ASN A 79 9.41 9.25 4.73
C ASN A 79 10.55 9.24 5.76
N ILE A 80 11.60 8.45 5.54
CA ILE A 80 12.75 8.42 6.45
C ILE A 80 13.43 9.80 6.47
N GLY A 81 13.67 10.38 5.30
CA GLY A 81 14.29 11.70 5.17
C GLY A 81 13.46 12.80 5.84
N SER A 82 12.16 12.86 5.56
CA SER A 82 11.27 13.86 6.15
C SER A 82 11.14 13.68 7.65
N THR A 83 10.97 12.44 8.12
CA THR A 83 10.85 12.15 9.55
C THR A 83 12.11 12.55 10.31
N LEU A 84 13.30 12.25 9.78
CA LEU A 84 14.56 12.64 10.43
C LEU A 84 14.70 14.16 10.55
N VAL A 85 14.45 14.89 9.46
CA VAL A 85 14.55 16.35 9.45
C VAL A 85 13.51 16.96 10.39
N SER A 86 12.25 16.52 10.28
CA SER A 86 11.17 16.98 11.17
C SER A 86 11.46 16.66 12.62
N PHE A 87 11.92 15.45 12.95
CA PHE A 87 12.25 15.04 14.31
C PHE A 87 13.33 15.94 14.93
N VAL A 88 14.43 16.18 14.21
CA VAL A 88 15.52 17.04 14.69
C VAL A 88 15.01 18.46 14.94
N LEU A 89 14.28 19.04 13.99
CA LEU A 89 13.74 20.40 14.13
C LEU A 89 12.73 20.49 15.27
N SER A 90 11.80 19.54 15.37
CA SER A 90 10.80 19.47 16.42
C SER A 90 11.43 19.34 17.80
N VAL A 91 12.48 18.53 17.96
CA VAL A 91 13.20 18.39 19.22
C VAL A 91 13.89 19.71 19.61
N LEU A 92 14.59 20.37 18.68
CA LEU A 92 15.27 21.64 18.96
C LEU A 92 14.30 22.75 19.36
N ILE A 93 13.21 22.89 18.59
CA ILE A 93 12.15 23.87 18.86
C ILE A 93 11.47 23.54 20.20
N GLY A 94 11.14 22.26 20.43
CA GLY A 94 10.50 21.79 21.66
C GLY A 94 11.33 22.06 22.91
N ILE A 95 12.64 21.76 22.88
CA ILE A 95 13.57 22.06 23.98
C ILE A 95 13.63 23.58 24.21
N ARG A 96 13.78 24.38 23.15
CA ARG A 96 13.90 25.84 23.26
C ARG A 96 12.64 26.47 23.87
N SER A 97 11.46 25.99 23.48
CA SER A 97 10.16 26.40 24.02
C SER A 97 10.00 25.97 25.48
N ALA A 98 10.40 24.74 25.83
CA ALA A 98 10.30 24.23 27.19
C ALA A 98 11.20 24.99 28.19
N VAL A 99 12.45 25.30 27.80
CA VAL A 99 13.39 26.04 28.67
C VAL A 99 12.92 27.48 28.90
N HIS A 100 12.27 28.11 27.92
CA HIS A 100 11.79 29.49 28.01
C HIS A 100 10.26 29.58 27.97
N LYS A 101 9.63 28.72 28.78
CA LYS A 101 8.18 28.58 28.84
C LYS A 101 7.49 29.93 29.07
N GLY A 102 6.43 30.19 28.30
CA GLY A 102 5.65 31.43 28.37
C GLY A 102 6.29 32.63 27.65
N GLY A 103 7.49 32.47 27.08
CA GLY A 103 8.13 33.48 26.25
C GLY A 103 7.47 33.66 24.88
N VAL A 104 7.88 34.69 24.14
CA VAL A 104 7.33 35.01 22.81
C VAL A 104 7.58 33.86 21.81
N PHE A 105 8.75 33.21 21.87
CA PHE A 105 9.09 32.07 21.02
C PHE A 105 8.16 30.87 21.25
N ASP A 106 7.91 30.52 22.51
CA ASP A 106 7.02 29.42 22.90
C ASP A 106 5.58 29.67 22.41
N LYS A 107 5.04 30.86 22.68
CA LYS A 107 3.69 31.25 22.23
C LYS A 107 3.54 31.24 20.71
N PHE A 108 4.55 31.71 19.97
CA PHE A 108 4.52 31.71 18.51
C PHE A 108 4.41 30.29 17.97
N PHE A 109 5.29 29.38 18.40
CA PHE A 109 5.29 28.00 17.91
C PHE A 109 4.04 27.23 18.36
N GLN A 110 3.50 27.55 19.53
CA GLN A 110 2.25 26.95 20.00
C GLN A 110 1.06 27.30 19.09
N VAL A 111 0.91 28.58 18.72
CA VAL A 111 -0.13 29.02 17.78
C VAL A 111 0.13 28.45 16.37
N PHE A 112 1.38 28.48 15.91
CA PHE A 112 1.77 27.95 14.61
C PHE A 112 1.43 26.46 14.48
N THR A 113 1.76 25.65 15.49
CA THR A 113 1.42 24.22 15.53
C THR A 113 -0.10 24.01 15.56
N LEU A 114 -0.83 24.81 16.34
CA LEU A 114 -2.29 24.72 16.41
C LEU A 114 -2.93 24.96 15.04
N VAL A 115 -2.50 26.01 14.32
CA VAL A 115 -2.96 26.30 12.96
C VAL A 115 -2.61 25.17 12.01
N GLY A 116 -1.35 24.70 12.02
CA GLY A 116 -0.88 23.65 11.13
C GLY A 116 -1.66 22.33 11.27
N ILE A 117 -2.00 21.92 12.51
CA ILE A 117 -2.76 20.69 12.76
C ILE A 117 -4.25 20.88 12.43
N SER A 118 -4.76 22.11 12.50
CA SER A 118 -6.17 22.42 12.25
C SER A 118 -6.52 22.56 10.76
N LEU A 119 -5.53 22.68 9.88
CA LEU A 119 -5.75 22.73 8.43
C LEU A 119 -6.01 21.33 7.86
N PRO A 120 -7.08 21.12 7.09
CA PRO A 120 -7.31 19.83 6.43
C PRO A 120 -6.24 19.56 5.38
N THR A 121 -5.74 18.32 5.34
CA THR A 121 -4.64 17.87 4.47
C THR A 121 -5.01 17.77 2.98
N PHE A 122 -6.23 18.14 2.60
CA PHE A 122 -6.79 17.96 1.25
C PHE A 122 -7.17 19.28 0.55
N LEU A 123 -6.87 20.44 1.15
CA LEU A 123 -7.06 21.76 0.53
C LEU A 123 -6.05 22.01 -0.59
#